data_AF-A0A7Y2GTT6-F1
#
_entry.id   AF-A0A7Y2GTT6-F1
#
_cell.length_a   1.000
_cell.length_b   1.000
_cell.length_c   1.000
_cell.angle_alpha   90.00
_cell.angle_beta   90.00
_cell.angle_gamma   90.00
#
_symmetry.space_group_name_H-M   'P 1'
#
loop_
_entity.id
_entity.type
_entity.pdbx_description
1 polymer ?
#
loop_
_entity_poly.entity_id
_entity_poly.type
_entity_poly.pdbx_seq_one_letter_code
_entity_poly.pdbx_strand_id
1 'polypeptide(L)'
;RNTTGNRNAFFGIDAGSANVSGSNNSALGHRANVSSGGLSFATAVGAGATVTANNTIQLGRIGLDTVRIGRLGTPGSTNICRNSLNELSVCSSSIRYKSNIKELGFGLDVIEKLQPVSFKWLEDGQADIGLVAEDVFKISPLLITLDKNGNVEGVKYDRLGVVLLNAVKEQQKLIESQNAKINELKQLVCKHMSDTRICK
;
A
#
# COMPACT_ATOMS: atom_id res chain seq x y z
N ARG A 1 -21.70 30.59 12.93
CA ARG A 1 -22.37 31.85 12.55
C ARG A 1 -21.91 32.21 11.14
N ASN A 2 -22.62 31.74 10.13
CA ASN A 2 -22.33 32.06 8.73
C ASN A 2 -22.72 33.51 8.40
N THR A 3 -21.77 34.38 8.08
CA THR A 3 -22.02 35.81 7.82
C THR A 3 -22.07 36.14 6.33
N THR A 4 -21.08 35.70 5.56
CA THR A 4 -20.97 35.99 4.11
C THR A 4 -20.88 34.75 3.26
N GLY A 5 -20.64 33.59 3.87
CA GLY A 5 -20.66 32.31 3.19
C GLY A 5 -22.06 31.92 2.74
N ASN A 6 -22.16 31.15 1.67
CA ASN A 6 -23.43 30.71 1.10
C ASN A 6 -23.46 29.19 0.89
N ARG A 7 -24.67 28.63 0.80
CA ARG A 7 -24.93 27.20 0.53
C ARG A 7 -24.35 26.23 1.58
N ASN A 8 -24.38 26.62 2.84
CA ASN A 8 -23.95 25.78 3.96
C ASN A 8 -25.14 25.05 4.60
N ALA A 9 -24.92 23.84 5.12
CA ALA A 9 -25.91 23.07 5.86
C ALA A 9 -25.36 22.62 7.22
N PHE A 10 -25.94 23.12 8.31
CA PHE A 10 -25.49 22.80 9.67
C PHE A 10 -26.62 22.20 10.50
N PHE A 11 -26.38 21.03 11.08
CA PHE A 11 -27.35 20.29 11.88
C PHE A 11 -26.75 19.87 13.21
N GLY A 12 -27.37 20.31 14.31
CA GLY A 12 -26.90 20.11 15.68
C GLY A 12 -26.66 21.43 16.42
N ILE A 13 -26.73 21.40 17.75
CA ILE A 13 -26.43 22.58 18.58
C ILE A 13 -24.95 22.98 18.35
N ASP A 14 -24.71 24.26 18.12
CA ASP A 14 -23.42 24.88 17.78
C ASP A 14 -22.73 24.37 16.49
N ALA A 15 -23.43 23.60 15.65
CA ALA A 15 -22.88 23.12 14.39
C ALA A 15 -22.56 24.29 13.43
N GLY A 16 -21.38 24.26 12.82
CA GLY A 16 -20.92 25.33 11.90
C GLY A 16 -20.78 26.71 12.56
N SER A 17 -20.69 26.76 13.89
CA SER A 17 -20.56 28.02 14.64
C SER A 17 -19.30 28.81 14.27
N ALA A 18 -18.22 28.14 13.86
CA ALA A 18 -16.96 28.77 13.46
C ALA A 18 -16.93 29.20 11.98
N ASN A 19 -17.86 28.75 11.14
CA ASN A 19 -17.93 29.19 9.74
C ASN A 19 -18.37 30.65 9.67
N VAL A 20 -17.61 31.53 9.00
CA VAL A 20 -17.88 32.97 8.86
C VAL A 20 -18.14 33.33 7.40
N SER A 21 -17.15 33.14 6.52
CA SER A 21 -17.21 33.46 5.09
C SER A 21 -17.17 32.24 4.17
N GLY A 22 -16.95 31.05 4.73
CA GLY A 22 -16.85 29.80 3.99
C GLY A 22 -18.17 29.33 3.37
N SER A 23 -18.09 28.70 2.20
CA SER A 23 -19.26 28.31 1.39
C SER A 23 -19.27 26.82 1.04
N ASN A 24 -20.46 26.27 0.79
CA ASN A 24 -20.65 24.86 0.43
C ASN A 24 -20.15 23.87 1.49
N ASN A 25 -20.22 24.25 2.77
CA ASN A 25 -19.83 23.41 3.91
C ASN A 25 -21.02 22.67 4.50
N SER A 26 -20.74 21.52 5.11
CA SER A 26 -21.72 20.77 5.89
C SER A 26 -21.16 20.42 7.26
N ALA A 27 -21.97 20.51 8.31
CA ALA A 27 -21.60 20.06 9.65
C ALA A 27 -22.78 19.33 10.30
N LEU A 28 -22.57 18.06 10.63
CA LEU A 28 -23.60 17.16 11.15
C LEU A 28 -23.19 16.63 12.53
N GLY A 29 -23.77 17.18 13.59
CA GLY A 29 -23.54 16.77 14.99
C GLY A 29 -23.44 17.97 15.95
N HIS A 30 -23.68 17.72 17.24
CA HIS A 30 -23.42 18.72 18.30
C HIS A 30 -21.96 19.17 18.25
N ARG A 31 -21.72 20.49 18.11
CA ARG A 31 -20.39 21.10 17.94
C ARG A 31 -19.57 20.58 16.74
N ALA A 32 -20.20 19.99 15.72
CA ALA A 32 -19.52 19.70 14.47
C ALA A 32 -19.16 21.01 13.75
N ASN A 33 -17.93 21.19 13.26
CA ASN A 33 -17.48 22.50 12.79
C ASN A 33 -16.43 22.48 11.67
N VAL A 34 -16.13 23.67 11.16
CA VAL A 34 -14.94 23.95 10.35
C VAL A 34 -13.85 24.53 11.26
N SER A 35 -12.58 24.18 11.03
CA SER A 35 -11.45 24.70 11.83
C SER A 35 -11.15 26.19 11.57
N SER A 36 -11.53 26.70 10.41
CA SER A 36 -11.35 28.09 9.99
C SER A 36 -12.63 28.59 9.34
N GLY A 37 -12.98 29.86 9.60
CA GLY A 37 -14.23 30.46 9.15
C GLY A 37 -14.37 30.62 7.64
N GLY A 38 -13.28 30.46 6.87
CA GLY A 38 -13.25 30.62 5.42
C GLY A 38 -13.14 29.32 4.61
N LEU A 39 -13.22 28.14 5.24
CA LEU A 39 -13.14 26.88 4.49
C LEU A 39 -14.33 26.73 3.53
N SER A 40 -14.16 26.01 2.43
CA SER A 40 -15.21 25.73 1.46
C SER A 40 -15.16 24.27 1.01
N PHE A 41 -16.31 23.71 0.66
CA PHE A 41 -16.46 22.28 0.33
C PHE A 41 -15.95 21.35 1.46
N ALA A 42 -16.14 21.79 2.71
CA ALA A 42 -15.67 21.09 3.89
C ALA A 42 -16.87 20.46 4.62
N THR A 43 -16.82 19.15 4.85
CA THR A 43 -17.89 18.41 5.54
C THR A 43 -17.37 17.78 6.82
N ALA A 44 -17.99 18.08 7.96
CA ALA A 44 -17.72 17.43 9.24
C ALA A 44 -18.92 16.58 9.67
N VAL A 45 -18.70 15.30 9.97
CA VAL A 45 -19.74 14.37 10.41
C VAL A 45 -19.35 13.77 11.75
N GLY A 46 -20.20 13.94 12.77
CA GLY A 46 -19.99 13.45 14.14
C GLY A 46 -19.97 14.57 15.16
N ALA A 47 -20.37 14.25 16.41
CA ALA A 47 -20.36 15.23 17.49
C ALA A 47 -18.91 15.67 17.81
N GLY A 48 -18.66 16.97 17.80
CA GLY A 48 -17.33 17.57 17.98
C GLY A 48 -16.36 17.37 16.81
N ALA A 49 -16.78 16.75 15.70
CA ALA A 49 -15.94 16.59 14.52
C ALA A 49 -15.61 17.97 13.93
N THR A 50 -14.33 18.23 13.65
CA THR A 50 -13.89 19.50 13.05
C THR A 50 -13.11 19.24 11.78
N VAL A 51 -13.63 19.66 10.63
CA VAL A 51 -12.95 19.53 9.33
C VAL A 51 -11.89 20.62 9.18
N THR A 52 -10.69 20.23 8.75
CA THR A 52 -9.49 21.08 8.80
C THR A 52 -9.06 21.67 7.47
N ALA A 53 -9.65 21.24 6.35
CA ALA A 53 -9.27 21.68 5.02
C ALA A 53 -10.45 21.80 4.06
N ASN A 54 -10.23 22.52 2.95
CA ASN A 54 -11.16 22.57 1.82
C ASN A 54 -11.26 21.20 1.15
N ASN A 55 -12.36 20.96 0.44
CA ASN A 55 -12.56 19.75 -0.38
C ASN A 55 -12.37 18.44 0.41
N THR A 56 -12.75 18.43 1.68
CA THR A 56 -12.46 17.34 2.60
C THR A 56 -13.70 16.94 3.38
N ILE A 57 -13.87 15.64 3.59
CA ILE A 57 -14.87 15.08 4.49
C ILE A 57 -14.14 14.51 5.72
N GLN A 58 -14.42 15.05 6.89
CA GLN A 58 -13.97 14.56 8.18
C GLN A 58 -15.07 13.70 8.82
N LEU A 59 -14.79 12.41 9.02
CA LEU A 59 -15.69 11.47 9.70
C LEU A 59 -15.18 11.25 11.14
N GLY A 60 -15.84 11.87 12.12
CA GLY A 60 -15.47 11.83 13.53
C GLY A 60 -14.38 12.82 13.93
N ARG A 61 -13.94 12.76 15.18
CA ARG A 61 -12.87 13.59 15.77
C ARG A 61 -11.49 13.00 15.42
N ILE A 62 -10.58 13.87 14.95
CA ILE A 62 -9.20 13.50 14.60
C ILE A 62 -8.51 12.87 15.82
N GLY A 63 -7.96 11.67 15.64
CA GLY A 63 -7.20 10.96 16.68
C GLY A 63 -8.03 10.38 17.84
N LEU A 64 -9.37 10.49 17.80
CA LEU A 64 -10.23 10.01 18.88
C LEU A 64 -11.25 8.97 18.43
N ASP A 65 -11.86 9.17 17.25
CA ASP A 65 -12.97 8.33 16.79
C ASP A 65 -12.50 7.29 15.78
N THR A 66 -13.10 6.10 15.84
CA THR A 66 -12.93 5.04 14.83
C THR A 66 -14.11 5.03 13.88
N VAL A 67 -13.86 5.06 12.57
CA VAL A 67 -14.88 4.81 11.55
C VAL A 67 -15.07 3.30 11.39
N ARG A 68 -16.21 2.77 11.86
CA ARG A 68 -16.57 1.36 11.68
C ARG A 68 -17.61 1.19 10.58
N ILE A 69 -17.27 0.41 9.55
CA ILE A 69 -18.20 0.04 8.47
C ILE A 69 -18.63 -1.41 8.72
N GLY A 70 -19.90 -1.61 9.10
CA GLY A 70 -20.39 -2.91 9.59
C GLY A 70 -20.26 -4.07 8.58
N ARG A 71 -20.31 -3.77 7.27
CA ARG A 71 -20.05 -4.73 6.20
C ARG A 71 -19.66 -3.99 4.92
N LEU A 72 -18.57 -4.38 4.29
CA LEU A 72 -18.13 -3.87 2.98
C LEU A 72 -18.45 -4.84 1.81
N GLY A 73 -18.91 -6.06 2.12
CA GLY A 73 -19.25 -7.08 1.13
C GLY A 73 -19.72 -8.40 1.78
N THR A 74 -20.13 -9.38 0.98
CA THR A 74 -20.50 -10.72 1.45
C THR A 74 -19.29 -11.66 1.59
N PRO A 75 -19.36 -12.78 2.32
CA PRO A 75 -18.34 -13.84 2.20
C PRO A 75 -18.06 -14.17 0.72
N GLY A 76 -16.79 -14.34 0.37
CA GLY A 76 -16.33 -14.46 -1.01
C GLY A 76 -16.10 -13.13 -1.76
N SER A 77 -16.23 -11.98 -1.09
CA SER A 77 -15.92 -10.67 -1.70
C SER A 77 -14.44 -10.53 -2.04
N THR A 78 -14.15 -9.80 -3.11
CA THR A 78 -12.78 -9.47 -3.52
C THR A 78 -12.16 -8.40 -2.63
N ASN A 79 -10.83 -8.34 -2.60
CA ASN A 79 -10.10 -7.24 -1.98
C ASN A 79 -10.54 -5.88 -2.54
N ILE A 80 -10.57 -4.86 -1.68
CA ILE A 80 -10.77 -3.47 -2.07
C ILE A 80 -9.41 -2.87 -2.40
N CYS A 81 -9.29 -2.28 -3.59
CA CYS A 81 -8.13 -1.51 -4.00
C CYS A 81 -8.47 -0.02 -4.09
N ARG A 82 -7.45 0.83 -4.12
CA ARG A 82 -7.59 2.26 -4.41
C ARG A 82 -7.07 2.53 -5.82
N ASN A 83 -7.83 3.25 -6.64
CA ASN A 83 -7.35 3.67 -7.97
C ASN A 83 -6.53 4.97 -7.90
N SER A 84 -6.01 5.44 -9.04
CA SER A 84 -5.23 6.68 -9.12
C SER A 84 -6.03 7.96 -8.85
N LEU A 85 -7.35 7.89 -8.83
CA LEU A 85 -8.26 8.98 -8.47
C LEU A 85 -8.65 8.94 -6.97
N ASN A 86 -8.02 8.06 -6.20
CA ASN A 86 -8.25 7.88 -4.76
C ASN A 86 -9.60 7.25 -4.40
N GLU A 87 -10.24 6.56 -5.36
CA GLU A 87 -11.53 5.91 -5.17
C GLU A 87 -11.33 4.45 -4.75
N LEU A 88 -12.24 3.94 -3.91
CA LEU A 88 -12.34 2.50 -3.65
C LEU A 88 -12.80 1.80 -4.93
N SER A 89 -12.11 0.74 -5.31
CA SER A 89 -12.29 0.09 -6.61
C SER A 89 -11.95 -1.40 -6.55
N VAL A 90 -12.23 -2.10 -7.65
CA VAL A 90 -11.88 -3.50 -7.84
C VAL A 90 -10.38 -3.60 -8.18
N CYS A 91 -9.69 -4.55 -7.57
CA CYS A 91 -8.30 -4.87 -7.88
C CYS A 91 -8.17 -5.51 -9.28
N SER A 92 -8.10 -4.68 -10.33
CA SER A 92 -8.05 -5.13 -11.72
C SER A 92 -6.64 -5.54 -12.18
N SER A 93 -6.57 -6.58 -12.99
CA SER A 93 -5.29 -7.07 -13.55
C SER A 93 -5.42 -7.62 -14.99
N SER A 94 -6.56 -7.40 -15.64
CA SER A 94 -6.86 -7.88 -17.01
C SER A 94 -5.90 -7.31 -18.05
N ILE A 95 -5.55 -8.11 -19.05
CA ILE A 95 -4.71 -7.69 -20.18
C ILE A 95 -5.28 -6.49 -20.94
N ARG A 96 -6.61 -6.31 -20.96
CA ARG A 96 -7.28 -5.18 -21.63
C ARG A 96 -6.91 -3.81 -21.04
N TYR A 97 -6.42 -3.79 -19.79
CA TYR A 97 -5.99 -2.57 -19.10
C TYR A 97 -4.46 -2.39 -19.09
N LYS A 98 -3.73 -3.21 -19.86
CA LYS A 98 -2.26 -3.23 -19.89
C LYS A 98 -1.76 -3.03 -21.32
N SER A 99 -0.71 -2.25 -21.46
CA SER A 99 0.03 -2.06 -22.71
C SER A 99 1.53 -2.30 -22.47
N ASN A 100 2.31 -2.46 -23.54
CA ASN A 100 3.77 -2.66 -23.47
C ASN A 100 4.21 -3.82 -22.55
N ILE A 101 3.51 -4.95 -22.63
CA ILE A 101 3.76 -6.13 -21.78
C ILE A 101 5.07 -6.79 -22.23
N LYS A 102 6.01 -6.93 -21.29
CA LYS A 102 7.30 -7.60 -21.46
C LYS A 102 7.50 -8.61 -20.33
N GLU A 103 8.34 -9.61 -20.59
CA GLU A 103 8.78 -10.51 -19.52
C GLU A 103 9.54 -9.72 -18.44
N LEU A 104 9.41 -10.17 -17.19
CA LEU A 104 10.11 -9.57 -16.07
C LEU A 104 11.57 -10.01 -16.10
N GLY A 105 12.49 -9.07 -16.33
CA GLY A 105 13.92 -9.37 -16.47
C GLY A 105 14.70 -9.44 -15.17
N PHE A 106 14.03 -9.44 -14.02
CA PHE A 106 14.66 -9.47 -12.70
C PHE A 106 13.86 -10.36 -11.75
N GLY A 107 14.55 -10.89 -10.74
CA GLY A 107 14.01 -11.91 -9.85
C GLY A 107 14.98 -12.16 -8.72
N LEU A 108 15.76 -13.24 -8.84
CA LEU A 108 16.68 -13.68 -7.80
C LEU A 108 17.73 -12.61 -7.47
N ASP A 109 18.24 -11.90 -8.47
CA ASP A 109 19.23 -10.83 -8.36
C ASP A 109 18.77 -9.63 -7.51
N VAL A 110 17.46 -9.35 -7.50
CA VAL A 110 16.84 -8.32 -6.66
C VAL A 110 16.60 -8.89 -5.27
N ILE A 111 16.01 -10.08 -5.17
CA ILE A 111 15.66 -10.71 -3.88
C ILE A 111 16.89 -10.91 -3.00
N GLU A 112 18.02 -11.35 -3.56
CA GLU A 112 19.28 -11.54 -2.84
C GLU A 112 19.85 -10.26 -2.23
N LYS A 113 19.52 -9.09 -2.80
CA LYS A 113 19.99 -7.78 -2.32
C LYS A 113 19.06 -7.17 -1.27
N LEU A 114 17.81 -7.60 -1.20
CA LEU A 114 16.86 -7.09 -0.20
C LEU A 114 17.34 -7.51 1.21
N GLN A 115 17.28 -6.57 2.15
CA GLN A 115 17.69 -6.79 3.54
C GLN A 115 16.47 -6.65 4.45
N PRO A 116 15.90 -7.76 4.94
CA PRO A 116 14.86 -7.71 5.96
C PRO A 116 15.40 -7.08 7.25
N VAL A 117 14.61 -6.21 7.85
CA VAL A 117 14.94 -5.54 9.12
C VAL A 117 13.84 -5.79 10.14
N SER A 118 14.18 -5.65 11.42
CA SER A 118 13.21 -5.46 12.50
C SER A 118 13.30 -4.02 12.99
N PHE A 119 12.19 -3.44 13.41
CA PHE A 119 12.12 -2.04 13.83
C PHE A 119 11.02 -1.85 14.88
N LYS A 120 10.90 -0.61 15.38
CA LYS A 120 9.78 -0.19 16.22
C LYS A 120 9.13 1.04 15.60
N TRP A 121 7.80 1.09 15.63
CA TRP A 121 7.05 2.26 15.19
C TRP A 121 7.31 3.46 16.12
N LEU A 122 7.48 4.65 15.55
CA LEU A 122 7.66 5.88 16.34
C LEU A 122 6.38 6.29 17.08
N GLU A 123 5.21 5.97 16.53
CA GLU A 123 3.91 6.37 17.07
C GLU A 123 3.59 5.67 18.40
N ASP A 124 3.80 4.36 18.49
CA ASP A 124 3.38 3.55 19.63
C ASP A 124 4.48 2.63 20.20
N GLY A 125 5.68 2.62 19.60
CA GLY A 125 6.80 1.79 20.04
C GLY A 125 6.64 0.29 19.74
N GLN A 126 5.60 -0.13 19.01
CA GLN A 126 5.37 -1.53 18.70
C GLN A 126 6.46 -2.08 17.77
N ALA A 127 6.97 -3.27 18.11
CA ALA A 127 7.98 -3.94 17.30
C ALA A 127 7.36 -4.60 16.07
N ASP A 128 8.06 -4.54 14.94
CA ASP A 128 7.61 -5.07 13.66
C ASP A 128 8.81 -5.48 12.78
N ILE A 129 8.53 -6.09 11.63
CA ILE A 129 9.51 -6.49 10.63
C ILE A 129 9.14 -5.96 9.24
N GLY A 130 10.14 -5.76 8.39
CA GLY A 130 9.90 -5.28 7.03
C GLY A 130 11.17 -4.96 6.26
N LEU A 131 11.05 -3.99 5.37
CA LEU A 131 12.10 -3.47 4.51
C LEU A 131 12.15 -1.94 4.64
N VAL A 132 13.36 -1.37 4.62
CA VAL A 132 13.56 0.09 4.54
C VAL A 132 13.35 0.53 3.09
N ALA A 133 12.38 1.42 2.86
CA ALA A 133 11.94 1.78 1.52
C ALA A 133 13.06 2.44 0.69
N GLU A 134 13.92 3.23 1.31
CA GLU A 134 15.05 3.90 0.66
C GLU A 134 16.12 2.91 0.18
N ASP A 135 16.34 1.83 0.93
CA ASP A 135 17.29 0.79 0.54
C ASP A 135 16.72 -0.06 -0.60
N VAL A 136 15.42 -0.36 -0.55
CA VAL A 136 14.72 -1.02 -1.66
C VAL A 136 14.71 -0.14 -2.91
N PHE A 137 14.58 1.18 -2.78
CA PHE A 137 14.59 2.13 -3.90
C PHE A 137 15.90 2.08 -4.69
N LYS A 138 17.04 1.96 -4.00
CA LYS A 138 18.37 1.82 -4.64
C LYS A 138 18.49 0.54 -5.46
N ILE A 139 17.76 -0.51 -5.09
CA ILE A 139 17.81 -1.82 -5.74
C ILE A 139 16.80 -1.88 -6.90
N SER A 140 15.54 -1.52 -6.65
CA SER A 140 14.47 -1.57 -7.65
C SER A 140 13.39 -0.51 -7.36
N PRO A 141 13.42 0.62 -8.08
CA PRO A 141 12.40 1.68 -7.96
C PRO A 141 10.97 1.21 -8.24
N LEU A 142 10.80 0.12 -9.00
CA LEU A 142 9.49 -0.45 -9.32
C LEU A 142 8.76 -1.00 -8.09
N LEU A 143 9.51 -1.33 -7.03
CA LEU A 143 8.99 -1.85 -5.75
C LEU A 143 8.64 -0.75 -4.74
N ILE A 144 8.73 0.53 -5.13
CA ILE A 144 8.53 1.65 -4.22
C ILE A 144 7.26 2.43 -4.53
N THR A 145 6.58 2.84 -3.48
CA THR A 145 5.54 3.87 -3.49
C THR A 145 6.22 5.22 -3.29
N LEU A 146 5.96 6.14 -4.20
CA LEU A 146 6.40 7.53 -4.09
C LEU A 146 5.22 8.41 -3.65
N ASP A 147 5.51 9.43 -2.86
CA ASP A 147 4.55 10.49 -2.55
C ASP A 147 4.28 11.37 -3.79
N LYS A 148 3.36 12.34 -3.64
CA LYS A 148 3.02 13.30 -4.70
C LYS A 148 4.19 14.19 -5.16
N ASN A 149 5.24 14.32 -4.34
CA ASN A 149 6.42 15.13 -4.61
C ASN A 149 7.56 14.28 -5.20
N GLY A 150 7.38 12.95 -5.32
CA GLY A 150 8.40 12.02 -5.79
C GLY A 150 9.34 11.50 -4.70
N ASN A 151 9.05 11.74 -3.42
CA ASN A 151 9.82 11.18 -2.31
C ASN A 151 9.43 9.73 -2.05
N VAL A 152 10.37 8.94 -1.51
CA VAL A 152 10.12 7.57 -1.07
C VAL A 152 9.14 7.58 0.10
N GLU A 153 8.04 6.84 -0.03
CA GLU A 153 6.97 6.77 0.99
C GLU A 153 6.83 5.36 1.58
N GLY A 154 7.07 4.32 0.78
CA GLY A 154 6.93 2.95 1.28
C GLY A 154 7.23 1.87 0.25
N VAL A 155 7.17 0.62 0.68
CA VAL A 155 7.41 -0.55 -0.17
C VAL A 155 6.08 -1.12 -0.68
N LYS A 156 6.05 -1.45 -1.97
CA LYS A 156 4.95 -2.17 -2.63
C LYS A 156 5.05 -3.67 -2.34
N TYR A 157 4.76 -4.06 -1.11
CA TYR A 157 4.86 -5.46 -0.66
C TYR A 157 4.02 -6.43 -1.51
N ASP A 158 2.90 -5.97 -2.07
CA ASP A 158 2.05 -6.73 -3.00
C ASP A 158 2.79 -7.15 -4.30
N ARG A 159 3.86 -6.44 -4.67
CA ARG A 159 4.66 -6.74 -5.87
C ARG A 159 5.81 -7.71 -5.60
N LEU A 160 6.25 -7.85 -4.35
CA LEU A 160 7.32 -8.78 -4.00
C LEU A 160 6.97 -10.23 -4.37
N GLY A 161 5.70 -10.63 -4.22
CA GLY A 161 5.24 -11.96 -4.64
C GLY A 161 5.47 -12.25 -6.13
N VAL A 162 5.36 -11.24 -7.00
CA VAL A 162 5.62 -11.39 -8.44
C VAL A 162 7.12 -11.51 -8.73
N VAL A 163 7.95 -10.78 -7.99
CA VAL A 163 9.41 -10.89 -8.11
C VAL A 163 9.89 -12.24 -7.60
N LEU A 164 9.38 -12.70 -6.45
CA LEU A 164 9.66 -14.02 -5.89
C LEU A 164 9.23 -15.14 -6.84
N LEU A 165 8.08 -15.00 -7.51
CA LEU A 165 7.65 -15.95 -8.54
C LEU A 165 8.71 -16.11 -9.64
N ASN A 166 9.30 -15.01 -10.11
CA ASN A 166 10.36 -15.07 -11.11
C ASN A 166 11.66 -15.62 -10.54
N ALA A 167 12.04 -15.22 -9.31
CA ALA A 167 13.21 -15.74 -8.60
C ALA A 167 13.17 -17.27 -8.42
N VAL A 168 12.01 -17.83 -8.06
CA VAL A 168 11.82 -19.29 -7.93
C VAL A 168 11.99 -19.99 -9.28
N LYS A 169 11.48 -19.41 -10.37
CA LYS A 169 11.69 -19.97 -11.72
C LYS A 169 13.16 -19.94 -12.13
N GLU A 170 13.87 -18.86 -11.83
CA GLU A 170 15.31 -18.75 -12.07
C GLU A 170 16.08 -19.78 -11.25
N GLN A 171 15.79 -19.88 -9.95
CA GLN A 171 16.40 -20.86 -9.06
C GLN A 171 16.16 -22.30 -9.52
N GLN A 172 14.95 -22.62 -10.01
CA GLN A 172 14.63 -23.94 -10.56
C GLN A 172 15.51 -24.29 -11.76
N LYS A 173 15.75 -23.33 -12.68
CA LYS A 173 16.68 -23.52 -13.81
C LYS A 173 18.12 -23.76 -13.34
N LEU A 174 18.56 -23.05 -12.29
CA LEU A 174 19.88 -23.27 -11.70
C LEU A 174 20.00 -24.69 -11.13
N ILE A 175 18.99 -25.16 -10.38
CA ILE A 175 18.96 -26.51 -9.81
C ILE A 175 19.03 -27.58 -10.91
N GLU A 176 18.25 -27.43 -11.98
CA GLU A 176 18.27 -28.35 -13.13
C GLU A 176 19.64 -28.39 -13.81
N SER A 177 20.25 -27.22 -14.02
CA SER A 177 21.60 -27.11 -14.59
C SER A 177 22.66 -27.74 -13.68
N GLN A 178 22.59 -27.52 -12.38
CA GLN A 178 23.49 -28.11 -11.40
C GLN A 178 23.34 -29.64 -11.34
N ASN A 179 22.10 -30.16 -11.35
CA ASN A 179 21.84 -31.60 -11.38
C ASN A 179 22.38 -32.27 -12.65
N ALA A 180 22.26 -31.62 -13.81
CA ALA A 180 22.85 -32.13 -15.04
C ALA A 180 24.38 -32.26 -14.94
N LYS A 181 25.06 -31.23 -14.41
CA LYS A 181 26.51 -31.26 -14.18
C LYS A 181 26.91 -32.32 -13.14
N ILE A 182 26.14 -32.49 -12.07
CA ILE A 182 26.37 -33.53 -11.07
C ILE A 182 26.28 -34.92 -11.71
N ASN A 183 25.31 -35.14 -12.60
CA ASN A 183 25.16 -36.41 -13.31
C ASN A 183 26.34 -36.68 -14.26
N GLU A 184 26.79 -35.66 -15.00
CA GLU A 184 27.98 -35.77 -15.86
C GLU A 184 29.24 -36.11 -15.04
N LEU A 185 29.47 -35.39 -13.93
CA LEU A 185 30.58 -35.66 -13.02
C LEU A 185 30.49 -37.07 -12.42
N LYS A 186 29.29 -37.52 -12.02
CA LYS A 186 29.07 -38.88 -11.53
C LYS A 186 29.45 -39.92 -12.58
N GLN A 187 29.06 -39.73 -13.84
CA GLN A 187 29.44 -40.65 -14.93
C GLN A 187 30.96 -40.73 -15.12
N LEU A 188 31.66 -39.59 -15.08
CA LEU A 188 33.12 -39.55 -15.18
C LEU A 188 33.80 -40.25 -13.99
N VAL A 189 33.33 -40.02 -12.77
CA VAL A 189 33.84 -40.68 -11.57
C VAL A 189 33.65 -42.20 -11.68
N CYS A 190 32.47 -42.67 -12.09
CA CYS A 190 32.20 -44.09 -12.22
C CYS A 190 32.98 -44.78 -13.34
N LYS A 191 33.39 -44.02 -14.36
CA LYS A 191 34.28 -44.53 -15.43
C LYS A 191 35.71 -44.77 -14.93
N HIS A 192 36.20 -43.95 -14.00
CA HIS A 192 37.59 -44.03 -13.51
C HIS A 192 37.74 -44.72 -12.14
N MET A 193 36.68 -44.80 -11.34
CA MET A 193 36.67 -45.34 -9.98
C MET A 193 35.37 -46.10 -9.71
N SER A 194 35.18 -47.23 -10.41
CA SER A 194 33.93 -48.01 -10.40
C SER A 194 33.50 -48.51 -9.01
N ASP A 195 34.44 -48.70 -8.08
CA ASP A 195 34.14 -49.24 -6.74
C ASP A 195 33.68 -48.19 -5.71
N THR A 196 33.62 -46.92 -6.09
CA THR A 196 33.20 -45.83 -5.19
C THR A 196 31.71 -45.84 -4.87
N ARG A 197 31.36 -45.38 -3.66
CA ARG A 197 29.98 -45.39 -3.13
C ARG A 197 28.97 -44.62 -3.99
N ILE A 198 29.42 -43.61 -4.73
CA ILE A 198 28.53 -42.80 -5.60
C ILE A 198 28.10 -43.54 -6.88
N CYS A 199 28.79 -44.65 -7.21
CA CYS A 199 28.61 -45.48 -8.41
C CYS A 199 27.88 -46.80 -8.16
N LYS A 200 27.71 -47.17 -6.89
CA LYS A 200 26.82 -48.25 -6.45
C LYS A 200 25.39 -47.73 -6.33
#